data_AF-A0A553P9R6-F1
#
_entry.id   AF-A0A553P9R6-F1
#
_cell.length_a   1.000
_cell.length_b   1.000
_cell.length_c   1.000
_cell.angle_alpha   90.00
_cell.angle_beta   90.00
_cell.angle_gamma   90.00
#
_symmetry.space_group_name_H-M   'P 1'
#
loop_
_entity.id
_entity.type
_entity.pdbx_description
1 polymer ?
#
loop_
_entity_poly.entity_id
_entity_poly.type
_entity_poly.pdbx_seq_one_letter_code
_entity_poly.pdbx_strand_id
1 'polypeptide(L)'
;MSFLMDNFNLQPRGLGGAASLMTEPPASCSAMAEAHPPYSSASSQSRHAPNLSHRLNPPREAINRLIMNYLVTEGFKEAAEKFQNEANIALPNDVGDMDNRIKIRTAIQTGQIRDAILIVHQLYPELLDDDRYLFFHLQQQQLIELIRESRVEEALKFASEQLAERGEEDPAILEELERTMALLAFENPEQSPFANLLSASHRQKVASELNAALLKAENAEYSQPKLAGLLKLLLWSQKELVKKGVEYKRVLDFDPSDPMDISLMPKTRNSQPQPPPPPQQLDYLGGPLIDQ
;
A
#
# COMPACT_ATOMS: atom_id res chain seq x y z
N MET A 1 -14.50 -15.36 -31.75
CA MET A 1 -13.23 -15.75 -31.12
C MET A 1 -12.15 -16.19 -32.10
N SER A 2 -12.47 -16.82 -33.25
CA SER A 2 -11.45 -17.23 -34.23
C SER A 2 -10.75 -16.07 -34.99
N PHE A 3 -11.35 -14.87 -35.03
CA PHE A 3 -10.80 -13.72 -35.76
C PHE A 3 -9.74 -12.90 -34.98
N LEU A 4 -9.58 -13.16 -33.66
CA LEU A 4 -8.60 -12.47 -32.81
C LEU A 4 -7.32 -13.29 -32.59
N MET A 5 -7.29 -14.54 -33.06
CA MET A 5 -6.16 -15.47 -32.83
C MET A 5 -5.22 -15.63 -34.04
N ASP A 6 -5.60 -15.15 -35.23
CA ASP A 6 -4.78 -15.34 -36.44
C ASP A 6 -3.53 -14.42 -36.51
N ASN A 7 -3.36 -13.50 -35.57
CA ASN A 7 -2.20 -12.59 -35.52
C ASN A 7 -1.07 -13.02 -34.58
N PHE A 8 -1.22 -14.10 -33.81
CA PHE A 8 -0.17 -14.57 -32.88
C PHE A 8 0.32 -15.96 -33.29
N ASN A 9 1.43 -15.99 -34.03
CA ASN A 9 2.04 -17.19 -34.60
C ASN A 9 2.87 -17.95 -33.54
N LEU A 10 2.23 -18.81 -32.74
CA LEU A 10 2.92 -19.65 -31.74
C LEU A 10 2.90 -21.14 -32.16
N GLN A 11 4.08 -21.70 -32.46
CA GLN A 11 4.29 -23.14 -32.66
C GLN A 11 4.62 -23.85 -31.32
N PRO A 12 4.29 -25.15 -31.14
CA PRO A 12 4.57 -25.87 -29.90
C PRO A 12 5.78 -26.83 -30.00
N ARG A 13 6.67 -26.81 -29.01
CA ARG A 13 7.63 -27.90 -28.63
C ARG A 13 8.00 -27.71 -27.15
N GLY A 14 8.22 -28.68 -26.27
CA GLY A 14 8.31 -30.15 -26.33
C GLY A 14 8.86 -30.61 -24.96
N LEU A 15 8.34 -31.71 -24.42
CA LEU A 15 8.65 -32.28 -23.10
C LEU A 15 10.00 -33.04 -23.05
N GLY A 16 10.68 -32.97 -21.89
CA GLY A 16 11.74 -33.89 -21.42
C GLY A 16 12.42 -33.31 -20.17
N GLY A 17 12.70 -33.97 -19.04
CA GLY A 17 12.75 -35.39 -18.68
C GLY A 17 14.15 -35.75 -18.14
N ALA A 18 14.34 -35.84 -16.81
CA ALA A 18 15.37 -36.60 -16.03
C ALA A 18 15.50 -35.95 -14.62
N ALA A 19 15.30 -36.55 -13.44
CA ALA A 19 15.65 -37.85 -12.83
C ALA A 19 17.09 -37.96 -12.24
N SER A 20 17.13 -37.97 -10.90
CA SER A 20 18.06 -38.64 -9.95
C SER A 20 19.55 -38.28 -9.86
N LEU A 21 20.03 -38.04 -8.63
CA LEU A 21 20.86 -39.00 -7.87
C LEU A 21 21.12 -38.56 -6.41
N MET A 22 20.95 -39.54 -5.51
CA MET A 22 21.26 -39.53 -4.07
C MET A 22 22.77 -39.68 -3.82
N THR A 23 23.25 -39.16 -2.67
CA THR A 23 24.25 -39.84 -1.80
C THR A 23 24.30 -39.16 -0.43
N GLU A 24 24.04 -39.91 0.65
CA GLU A 24 24.47 -39.63 2.04
C GLU A 24 25.73 -40.48 2.40
N PRO A 25 26.18 -40.59 3.68
CA PRO A 25 27.08 -39.70 4.42
C PRO A 25 28.34 -40.47 4.92
N PRO A 26 29.10 -39.95 5.91
CA PRO A 26 29.15 -40.73 7.16
C PRO A 26 29.29 -39.91 8.46
N ALA A 27 29.07 -40.65 9.55
CA ALA A 27 28.91 -40.26 10.95
C ALA A 27 30.20 -39.89 11.71
N SER A 28 30.04 -39.14 12.81
CA SER A 28 30.42 -39.56 14.19
C SER A 28 30.59 -38.35 15.12
N CYS A 29 29.80 -38.27 16.19
CA CYS A 29 30.35 -38.19 17.56
C CYS A 29 29.27 -38.41 18.64
N SER A 30 29.58 -39.31 19.56
CA SER A 30 28.82 -39.75 20.76
C SER A 30 28.55 -38.60 21.75
N ALA A 31 27.32 -38.48 22.28
CA ALA A 31 26.79 -39.09 23.51
C ALA A 31 27.39 -38.54 24.83
N MET A 32 26.59 -37.77 25.57
CA MET A 32 26.55 -37.76 27.04
C MET A 32 25.10 -37.56 27.50
N ALA A 33 24.68 -38.45 28.39
CA ALA A 33 23.34 -38.57 28.95
C ALA A 33 23.25 -37.95 30.36
N GLU A 34 22.03 -37.95 30.90
CA GLU A 34 21.60 -37.65 32.30
C GLU A 34 21.30 -36.17 32.59
N ALA A 35 20.20 -35.76 33.25
CA ALA A 35 19.16 -36.47 33.99
C ALA A 35 17.84 -35.65 34.01
N HIS A 36 16.70 -36.33 34.03
CA HIS A 36 15.37 -35.75 34.27
C HIS A 36 15.05 -35.68 35.77
N PRO A 37 14.43 -34.61 36.28
CA PRO A 37 13.64 -34.65 37.51
C PRO A 37 12.14 -34.87 37.22
N PRO A 38 11.37 -35.36 38.20
CA PRO A 38 10.14 -36.12 37.99
C PRO A 38 8.92 -35.25 37.69
N TYR A 39 7.99 -35.85 36.94
CA TYR A 39 6.59 -35.45 36.82
C TYR A 39 5.98 -35.28 38.23
N SER A 40 5.62 -34.05 38.59
CA SER A 40 4.73 -33.77 39.71
C SER A 40 3.43 -33.19 39.15
N SER A 41 2.37 -33.99 39.21
CA SER A 41 0.99 -33.59 38.99
C SER A 41 0.59 -32.50 40.00
N ALA A 42 0.46 -31.26 39.53
CA ALA A 42 -0.11 -30.16 40.31
C ALA A 42 -1.32 -29.59 39.55
N SER A 43 -2.48 -30.04 40.01
CA SER A 43 -3.77 -29.36 40.12
C SER A 43 -3.94 -28.03 39.37
N SER A 44 -4.97 -28.00 38.54
CA SER A 44 -5.60 -26.84 37.91
C SER A 44 -5.78 -25.66 38.88
N GLN A 45 -4.86 -24.71 38.86
CA GLN A 45 -5.08 -23.37 39.40
C GLN A 45 -5.02 -22.39 38.25
N SER A 46 -6.17 -21.77 37.98
CA SER A 46 -6.36 -20.61 37.12
C SER A 46 -5.31 -19.55 37.48
N ARG A 47 -4.22 -19.52 36.71
CA ARG A 47 -3.30 -18.39 36.72
C ARG A 47 -4.02 -17.26 36.00
N HIS A 48 -4.65 -16.37 36.76
CA HIS A 48 -4.98 -15.05 36.25
C HIS A 48 -3.69 -14.44 35.67
N ALA A 49 -3.61 -14.36 34.35
CA ALA A 49 -2.58 -13.61 33.68
C ALA A 49 -2.74 -12.15 34.13
N PRO A 50 -1.73 -11.54 34.80
CA PRO A 50 -1.84 -10.16 35.23
C PRO A 50 -2.01 -9.27 33.99
N ASN A 51 -3.12 -8.54 33.94
CA ASN A 51 -3.55 -7.55 32.96
C ASN A 51 -2.56 -7.28 31.80
N LEU A 52 -2.63 -8.12 30.77
CA LEU A 52 -1.87 -7.97 29.53
C LEU A 52 -2.27 -6.69 28.76
N SER A 53 -3.47 -6.17 29.03
CA SER A 53 -4.06 -4.96 28.42
C SER A 53 -3.20 -3.72 28.59
N HIS A 54 -2.60 -3.50 29.75
CA HIS A 54 -1.79 -2.30 30.02
C HIS A 54 -0.43 -2.31 29.32
N ARG A 55 0.06 -3.49 28.87
CA ARG A 55 1.34 -3.65 28.15
C ARG A 55 1.19 -3.56 26.63
N LEU A 56 -0.05 -3.50 26.12
CA LEU A 56 -0.37 -3.55 24.70
C LEU A 56 -0.84 -2.21 24.12
N ASN A 57 -0.95 -1.16 24.94
CA ASN A 57 -1.31 0.17 24.45
C ASN A 57 -0.05 0.87 23.92
N PRO A 58 0.11 1.03 22.59
CA PRO A 58 1.23 1.79 22.07
C PRO A 58 1.16 3.24 22.59
N PRO A 59 2.31 3.87 22.88
CA PRO A 59 2.32 5.26 23.32
C PRO A 59 1.63 6.12 22.26
N ARG A 60 0.87 7.13 22.69
CA ARG A 60 0.10 8.02 21.81
C ARG A 60 0.97 8.61 20.69
N GLU A 61 2.22 8.93 21.00
CA GLU A 61 3.21 9.39 20.04
C GLU A 61 3.48 8.38 18.91
N ALA A 62 3.53 7.07 19.21
CA ALA A 62 3.71 6.04 18.20
C ALA A 62 2.48 5.90 17.30
N ILE A 63 1.27 6.01 17.87
CA ILE A 63 0.02 6.03 17.10
C ILE A 63 -0.01 7.26 16.19
N ASN A 64 0.30 8.44 16.72
CA ASN A 64 0.29 9.66 15.93
C ASN A 64 1.33 9.64 14.80
N ARG A 65 2.54 9.09 15.04
CA ARG A 65 3.53 8.87 13.97
C ARG A 65 3.02 7.91 12.90
N LEU A 66 2.28 6.87 13.29
CA LEU A 66 1.69 5.91 12.37
C LEU A 66 0.59 6.55 11.51
N ILE A 67 -0.28 7.35 12.11
CA ILE A 67 -1.32 8.12 11.41
C ILE A 67 -0.67 9.11 10.46
N MET A 68 0.31 9.89 10.94
CA MET A 68 1.03 10.85 10.10
C MET A 68 1.71 10.16 8.91
N ASN A 69 2.39 9.01 9.14
CA ASN A 69 2.97 8.22 8.06
C ASN A 69 1.91 7.83 7.01
N TYR A 70 0.75 7.35 7.44
CA TYR A 70 -0.34 7.01 6.52
C TYR A 70 -0.82 8.25 5.73
N LEU A 71 -1.08 9.37 6.39
CA LEU A 71 -1.56 10.58 5.71
C LEU A 71 -0.57 11.12 4.68
N VAL A 72 0.72 11.08 4.98
CA VAL A 72 1.78 11.55 4.06
C VAL A 72 2.02 10.57 2.91
N THR A 73 2.07 9.26 3.19
CA THR A 73 2.29 8.23 2.17
C THR A 73 1.11 8.13 1.21
N GLU A 74 -0.12 8.20 1.73
CA GLU A 74 -1.34 8.28 0.93
C GLU A 74 -1.65 9.69 0.41
N GLY A 75 -0.78 10.69 0.59
CA GLY A 75 -1.00 12.03 0.02
C GLY A 75 -2.30 12.73 0.46
N PHE A 76 -2.77 12.50 1.69
CA PHE A 76 -3.88 13.24 2.30
C PHE A 76 -3.38 14.55 2.90
N LYS A 77 -2.99 15.50 2.04
CA LYS A 77 -2.32 16.75 2.43
C LYS A 77 -3.06 17.55 3.50
N GLU A 78 -4.31 17.91 3.25
CA GLU A 78 -5.10 18.72 4.19
C GLU A 78 -5.27 18.05 5.56
N ALA A 79 -5.45 16.74 5.56
CA ALA A 79 -5.57 15.97 6.79
C ALA A 79 -4.22 15.90 7.52
N ALA A 80 -3.11 15.73 6.80
CA ALA A 80 -1.76 15.74 7.36
C ALA A 80 -1.44 17.08 8.02
N GLU A 81 -1.74 18.21 7.36
CA GLU A 81 -1.51 19.56 7.88
C GLU A 81 -2.34 19.84 9.15
N LYS A 82 -3.64 19.50 9.13
CA LYS A 82 -4.50 19.64 10.32
C LYS A 82 -4.02 18.75 11.46
N PHE A 83 -3.69 17.50 11.15
CA PHE A 83 -3.20 16.54 12.14
C PHE A 83 -1.84 16.95 12.71
N GLN A 84 -0.97 17.60 11.93
CA GLN A 84 0.30 18.15 12.37
C GLN A 84 0.10 19.16 13.49
N ASN A 85 -0.81 20.11 13.29
CA ASN A 85 -1.12 21.17 14.25
C ASN A 85 -1.73 20.62 15.53
N GLU A 86 -2.61 19.63 15.44
CA GLU A 86 -3.29 19.04 16.59
C GLU A 86 -2.39 18.08 17.38
N ALA A 87 -1.59 17.26 16.69
CA ALA A 87 -0.71 16.28 17.32
C ALA A 87 0.65 16.86 17.75
N ASN A 88 0.97 18.09 17.30
CA ASN A 88 2.22 18.79 17.56
C ASN A 88 3.47 17.98 17.12
N ILE A 89 3.38 17.33 15.95
CA ILE A 89 4.43 16.47 15.37
C ILE A 89 5.06 17.21 14.18
N ALA A 90 6.38 17.21 14.07
CA ALA A 90 7.06 17.76 12.89
C ALA A 90 6.85 16.85 11.67
N LEU A 91 6.57 17.45 10.51
CA LEU A 91 6.55 16.74 9.24
C LEU A 91 7.96 16.22 8.92
N PRO A 92 8.12 14.99 8.43
CA PRO A 92 9.30 14.65 7.66
C PRO A 92 9.41 15.65 6.51
N ASN A 93 10.59 16.25 6.34
CA ASN A 93 10.84 17.32 5.38
C ASN A 93 10.73 16.80 3.94
N ASP A 94 9.53 16.62 3.39
CA ASP A 94 9.29 16.62 1.95
C ASP A 94 7.80 16.78 1.56
N VAL A 95 7.23 17.94 1.87
CA VAL A 95 5.84 18.27 1.49
C VAL A 95 5.74 18.66 0.01
N GLY A 96 6.85 19.12 -0.58
CA GLY A 96 6.91 19.61 -1.96
C GLY A 96 6.62 18.51 -3.00
N ASP A 97 6.98 17.27 -2.69
CA ASP A 97 6.74 16.14 -3.60
C ASP A 97 5.31 15.57 -3.49
N MET A 98 4.63 15.83 -2.38
CA MET A 98 3.28 15.33 -2.16
C MET A 98 2.29 15.88 -3.19
N ASP A 99 2.44 17.14 -3.61
CA ASP A 99 1.55 17.74 -4.61
C ASP A 99 1.70 17.06 -5.98
N ASN A 100 2.91 16.64 -6.35
CA ASN A 100 3.15 15.89 -7.59
C ASN A 100 2.50 14.51 -7.52
N ARG A 101 2.73 13.78 -6.42
CA ARG A 101 2.10 12.46 -6.20
C ARG A 101 0.57 12.54 -6.17
N ILE A 102 -0.01 13.58 -5.55
CA ILE A 102 -1.46 13.81 -5.56
C ILE A 102 -1.96 14.04 -6.98
N LYS A 103 -1.27 14.86 -7.80
CA LYS A 103 -1.65 15.12 -9.20
C LYS A 103 -1.63 13.83 -10.03
N ILE A 104 -0.54 13.06 -9.95
CA ILE A 104 -0.39 11.79 -10.68
C ILE A 104 -1.49 10.81 -10.26
N ARG A 105 -1.72 10.64 -8.96
CA ARG A 105 -2.77 9.76 -8.45
C ARG A 105 -4.17 10.20 -8.90
N THR A 106 -4.44 11.49 -8.86
CA THR A 106 -5.74 12.04 -9.29
C THR A 106 -5.96 11.75 -10.76
N ALA A 107 -4.95 11.96 -11.62
CA ALA A 107 -5.02 11.63 -13.04
C ALA A 107 -5.34 10.14 -13.28
N ILE A 108 -4.74 9.23 -12.52
CA ILE A 108 -5.08 7.79 -12.62
C ILE A 108 -6.52 7.54 -12.18
N GLN A 109 -6.93 8.07 -11.03
CA GLN A 109 -8.27 7.84 -10.47
C GLN A 109 -9.40 8.39 -11.35
N THR A 110 -9.14 9.48 -12.09
CA THR A 110 -10.09 10.08 -13.05
C THR A 110 -10.04 9.43 -14.44
N GLY A 111 -9.10 8.52 -14.70
CA GLY A 111 -8.95 7.83 -15.99
C GLY A 111 -8.06 8.56 -17.01
N GLN A 112 -7.41 9.66 -16.62
CA GLN A 112 -6.45 10.41 -17.46
C GLN A 112 -5.06 9.75 -17.41
N ILE A 113 -4.95 8.50 -17.87
CA ILE A 113 -3.73 7.69 -17.68
C ILE A 113 -2.57 8.22 -18.53
N ARG A 114 -2.83 8.69 -19.75
CA ARG A 114 -1.82 9.36 -20.60
C ARG A 114 -1.17 10.54 -19.89
N ASP A 115 -1.97 11.40 -19.26
CA ASP A 115 -1.46 12.57 -18.53
C ASP A 115 -0.63 12.14 -17.33
N ALA A 116 -1.08 11.10 -16.60
CA ALA A 116 -0.29 10.53 -15.51
C ALA A 116 1.08 10.03 -15.99
N ILE A 117 1.15 9.27 -17.09
CA ILE A 117 2.41 8.78 -17.66
C ILE A 117 3.32 9.94 -18.10
N LEU A 118 2.75 10.97 -18.74
CA LEU A 118 3.52 12.16 -19.16
C LEU A 118 4.14 12.88 -17.96
N ILE A 119 3.35 13.09 -16.90
CA ILE A 119 3.84 13.72 -15.67
C ILE A 119 4.95 12.86 -15.04
N VAL A 120 4.78 11.53 -15.00
CA VAL A 120 5.81 10.63 -14.46
C VAL A 120 7.10 10.72 -15.26
N HIS A 121 7.07 10.64 -16.60
CA HIS A 121 8.28 10.79 -17.41
C HIS A 121 8.96 12.17 -17.22
N GLN A 122 8.16 13.22 -16.99
CA GLN A 122 8.70 14.56 -16.78
C GLN A 122 9.38 14.72 -15.41
N LEU A 123 8.83 14.13 -14.36
CA LEU A 123 9.28 14.33 -12.98
C LEU A 123 10.23 13.21 -12.49
N TYR A 124 10.08 11.99 -13.00
CA TYR A 124 10.81 10.78 -12.61
C TYR A 124 11.17 9.94 -13.85
N PRO A 125 12.09 10.44 -14.71
CA PRO A 125 12.34 9.88 -16.04
C PRO A 125 12.75 8.40 -16.05
N GLU A 126 13.49 7.94 -15.02
CA GLU A 126 13.99 6.57 -14.95
C GLU A 126 12.98 5.57 -14.32
N LEU A 127 11.88 6.06 -13.73
CA LEU A 127 10.98 5.24 -12.91
C LEU A 127 10.31 4.11 -13.70
N LEU A 128 9.83 4.42 -14.91
CA LEU A 128 9.10 3.48 -15.75
C LEU A 128 10.04 2.60 -16.59
N ASP A 129 11.28 3.04 -16.77
CA ASP A 129 12.34 2.25 -17.41
C ASP A 129 12.84 1.14 -16.47
N ASP A 130 12.97 1.44 -15.17
CA ASP A 130 13.38 0.50 -14.14
C ASP A 130 12.31 -0.54 -13.80
N ASP A 131 11.03 -0.15 -13.79
CA ASP A 131 9.90 -1.03 -13.47
C ASP A 131 9.00 -1.25 -14.69
N ARG A 132 9.43 -2.18 -15.53
CA ARG A 132 8.68 -2.57 -16.73
C ARG A 132 7.27 -3.06 -16.39
N TYR A 133 7.06 -3.78 -15.29
CA TYR A 133 5.74 -4.30 -14.92
C TYR A 133 4.77 -3.17 -14.53
N LEU A 134 5.25 -2.18 -13.78
CA LEU A 134 4.47 -0.98 -13.47
C LEU A 134 4.07 -0.23 -14.74
N PHE A 135 4.99 -0.08 -15.69
CA PHE A 135 4.69 0.55 -16.97
C PHE A 135 3.61 -0.24 -17.75
N PHE A 136 3.68 -1.57 -17.74
CA PHE A 136 2.63 -2.42 -18.33
C PHE A 136 1.27 -2.17 -17.69
N HIS A 137 1.17 -2.15 -16.35
CA HIS A 137 -0.10 -1.91 -15.66
C HIS A 137 -0.69 -0.54 -15.98
N LEU A 138 0.13 0.49 -16.16
CA LEU A 138 -0.32 1.81 -16.64
C LEU A 138 -0.84 1.73 -18.09
N GLN A 139 -0.12 1.07 -19.00
CA GLN A 139 -0.56 0.89 -20.38
C GLN A 139 -1.86 0.05 -20.45
N GLN A 140 -1.98 -1.01 -19.66
CA GLN A 140 -3.19 -1.82 -19.55
C GLN A 140 -4.35 -0.99 -19.03
N GLN A 141 -4.14 -0.13 -18.01
CA GLN A 141 -5.18 0.77 -17.53
C GLN A 141 -5.60 1.76 -18.63
N GLN A 142 -4.67 2.30 -19.41
CA GLN A 142 -4.99 3.15 -20.55
C GLN A 142 -5.82 2.42 -21.61
N LEU A 143 -5.52 1.15 -21.88
CA LEU A 143 -6.32 0.31 -22.77
C LEU A 143 -7.74 0.10 -22.22
N ILE A 144 -7.87 -0.18 -20.92
CA ILE A 144 -9.15 -0.32 -20.23
C ILE A 144 -9.99 0.97 -20.36
N GLU A 145 -9.38 2.15 -20.22
CA GLU A 145 -10.10 3.42 -20.40
C GLU A 145 -10.53 3.64 -21.87
N LEU A 146 -9.73 3.25 -22.87
CA LEU A 146 -10.17 3.29 -24.28
C LEU A 146 -11.36 2.37 -24.54
N ILE A 147 -11.37 1.17 -23.94
CA ILE A 147 -12.48 0.23 -24.03
C ILE A 147 -13.73 0.83 -23.37
N ARG A 148 -13.58 1.46 -22.18
CA ARG A 148 -14.68 2.12 -21.46
C ARG A 148 -15.30 3.25 -22.29
N GLU A 149 -14.48 4.02 -23.00
CA GLU A 149 -14.91 5.09 -23.92
C GLU A 149 -15.47 4.57 -25.25
N SER A 150 -15.56 3.25 -25.45
CA SER A 150 -16.00 2.61 -26.70
C SER A 150 -15.13 2.96 -27.92
N ARG A 151 -13.85 3.32 -27.71
CA ARG A 151 -12.89 3.67 -28.77
C ARG A 151 -12.14 2.42 -29.25
N VAL A 152 -12.87 1.50 -29.85
CA VAL A 152 -12.40 0.15 -30.21
C VAL A 152 -11.20 0.17 -31.16
N GLU A 153 -11.24 0.99 -32.21
CA GLU A 153 -10.14 1.08 -33.18
C GLU A 153 -8.83 1.55 -32.54
N GLU A 154 -8.91 2.55 -31.66
CA GLU A 154 -7.75 3.07 -30.94
C GLU A 154 -7.24 2.07 -29.89
N ALA A 155 -8.14 1.36 -29.21
CA ALA A 155 -7.79 0.28 -28.29
C ALA A 155 -7.02 -0.84 -28.99
N LEU A 156 -7.50 -1.29 -30.16
CA LEU A 156 -6.84 -2.32 -30.95
C LEU A 156 -5.47 -1.87 -31.45
N LYS A 157 -5.39 -0.66 -32.00
CA LYS A 157 -4.12 -0.08 -32.44
C LYS A 157 -3.13 0.02 -31.28
N PHE A 158 -3.56 0.55 -30.14
CA PHE A 158 -2.72 0.69 -28.96
C PHE A 158 -2.22 -0.67 -28.45
N ALA A 159 -3.09 -1.68 -28.35
CA ALA A 159 -2.69 -3.02 -27.94
C ALA A 159 -1.66 -3.63 -28.90
N SER A 160 -1.84 -3.49 -30.22
CA SER A 160 -0.89 -4.01 -31.21
C SER A 160 0.45 -3.29 -31.22
N GLU A 161 0.46 -1.96 -31.04
CA GLU A 161 1.69 -1.17 -31.15
C GLU A 161 2.51 -1.15 -29.86
N GLN A 162 1.85 -1.22 -28.69
CA GLN A 162 2.49 -0.95 -27.40
C GLN A 162 2.58 -2.18 -26.49
N LEU A 163 1.73 -3.19 -26.69
CA LEU A 163 1.59 -4.32 -25.76
C LEU A 163 1.88 -5.69 -26.38
N ALA A 164 1.85 -5.82 -27.72
CA ALA A 164 2.01 -7.11 -28.40
C ALA A 164 3.35 -7.79 -28.11
N GLU A 165 4.47 -7.09 -28.30
CA GLU A 165 5.82 -7.62 -28.05
C GLU A 165 5.99 -8.11 -26.59
N ARG A 166 5.37 -7.39 -25.65
CA ARG A 166 5.46 -7.69 -24.22
C ARG A 166 4.68 -8.94 -23.82
N GLY A 167 3.55 -9.21 -24.49
CA GLY A 167 2.79 -10.45 -24.32
C GLY A 167 3.52 -11.67 -24.87
N GLU A 168 4.40 -11.51 -25.86
CA GLU A 168 5.21 -12.61 -26.39
C GLU A 168 6.36 -13.00 -25.45
N GLU A 169 6.92 -12.02 -24.73
CA GLU A 169 8.03 -12.24 -23.81
C GLU A 169 7.62 -12.87 -22.47
N ASP A 170 6.45 -12.50 -21.92
CA ASP A 170 5.99 -12.93 -20.60
C ASP A 170 4.57 -13.51 -20.63
N PRO A 171 4.40 -14.83 -20.37
CA PRO A 171 3.09 -15.48 -20.33
C PRO A 171 2.10 -14.87 -19.33
N ALA A 172 2.57 -14.28 -18.22
CA ALA A 172 1.68 -13.66 -17.24
C ALA A 172 1.10 -12.34 -17.78
N ILE A 173 1.91 -11.56 -18.48
CA ILE A 173 1.46 -10.34 -19.18
C ILE A 173 0.47 -10.70 -20.29
N LEU A 174 0.72 -11.79 -21.01
CA LEU A 174 -0.19 -12.29 -22.04
C LEU A 174 -1.58 -12.63 -21.46
N GLU A 175 -1.63 -13.37 -20.36
CA GLU A 175 -2.91 -13.73 -19.71
C GLU A 175 -3.68 -12.46 -19.31
N GLU A 176 -3.00 -11.47 -18.72
CA GLU A 176 -3.62 -10.20 -18.35
C GLU A 176 -4.13 -9.41 -19.57
N LEU A 177 -3.35 -9.38 -20.65
CA LEU A 177 -3.73 -8.73 -21.90
C LEU A 177 -4.93 -9.41 -22.57
N GLU A 178 -4.97 -10.74 -22.63
CA GLU A 178 -6.09 -11.52 -23.17
C GLU A 178 -7.39 -11.22 -22.43
N ARG A 179 -7.34 -11.11 -21.10
CA ARG A 179 -8.50 -10.76 -20.26
C ARG A 179 -9.00 -9.34 -20.54
N THR A 180 -8.09 -8.39 -20.72
CA THR A 180 -8.45 -7.02 -21.11
C THR A 180 -9.07 -6.98 -22.52
N MET A 181 -8.48 -7.70 -23.48
CA MET A 181 -8.96 -7.75 -24.86
C MET A 181 -10.31 -8.47 -24.98
N ALA A 182 -10.57 -9.46 -24.13
CA ALA A 182 -11.86 -10.14 -24.06
C ALA A 182 -13.04 -9.19 -23.77
N LEU A 183 -12.79 -8.03 -23.13
CA LEU A 183 -13.82 -7.01 -22.92
C LEU A 183 -14.41 -6.48 -24.24
N LEU A 184 -13.61 -6.41 -25.30
CA LEU A 184 -14.04 -5.96 -26.63
C LEU A 184 -15.02 -6.92 -27.32
N ALA A 185 -15.08 -8.19 -26.86
CA ALA A 185 -15.99 -9.18 -27.42
C ALA A 185 -17.45 -9.01 -26.96
N PHE A 186 -17.70 -8.11 -26.00
CA PHE A 186 -19.02 -7.86 -25.43
C PHE A 186 -19.52 -6.48 -25.85
N GLU A 187 -20.79 -6.39 -26.26
CA GLU A 187 -21.45 -5.11 -26.55
C GLU A 187 -21.49 -4.19 -25.31
N ASN A 188 -21.65 -4.79 -24.13
CA ASN A 188 -21.51 -4.12 -22.84
C ASN A 188 -20.37 -4.76 -22.03
N PRO A 189 -19.19 -4.11 -21.97
CA PRO A 189 -18.04 -4.61 -21.23
C PRO A 189 -18.29 -4.87 -19.73
N GLU A 190 -19.27 -4.19 -19.11
CA GLU A 190 -19.61 -4.39 -17.69
C GLU A 190 -20.34 -5.72 -17.41
N GLN A 191 -20.88 -6.37 -18.44
CA GLN A 191 -21.49 -7.70 -18.31
C GLN A 191 -20.49 -8.83 -18.55
N SER A 192 -19.24 -8.49 -18.88
CA SER A 192 -18.18 -9.46 -19.09
C SER A 192 -17.80 -10.17 -17.78
N PRO A 193 -17.34 -11.43 -17.82
CA PRO A 193 -16.69 -12.06 -16.67
C PRO A 193 -15.47 -11.27 -16.15
N PHE A 194 -14.93 -10.34 -16.94
CA PHE A 194 -13.79 -9.48 -16.58
C PHE A 194 -14.20 -8.04 -16.23
N ALA A 195 -15.48 -7.78 -15.93
CA ALA A 195 -15.98 -6.45 -15.57
C ALA A 195 -15.28 -5.83 -14.34
N ASN A 196 -14.66 -6.65 -13.49
CA ASN A 196 -13.85 -6.19 -12.37
C ASN A 196 -12.67 -5.29 -12.81
N LEU A 197 -12.13 -5.48 -14.02
CA LEU A 197 -11.08 -4.63 -14.60
C LEU A 197 -11.56 -3.20 -14.86
N LEU A 198 -12.85 -3.00 -15.10
CA LEU A 198 -13.47 -1.69 -15.32
C LEU A 198 -13.80 -0.97 -13.99
N SER A 199 -13.70 -1.66 -12.86
CA SER A 199 -14.07 -1.07 -11.57
C SER A 199 -13.10 0.02 -11.12
N ALA A 200 -13.58 0.96 -10.30
CA ALA A 200 -12.73 1.96 -9.64
C ALA A 200 -11.64 1.31 -8.76
N SER A 201 -11.87 0.08 -8.28
CA SER A 201 -10.88 -0.66 -7.50
C SER A 201 -9.65 -1.02 -8.31
N HIS A 202 -9.79 -1.29 -9.62
CA HIS A 202 -8.65 -1.57 -10.49
C HIS A 202 -7.77 -0.32 -10.67
N ARG A 203 -8.40 0.84 -10.95
CA ARG A 203 -7.70 2.13 -10.98
C ARG A 203 -6.97 2.43 -9.67
N GLN A 204 -7.61 2.15 -8.53
CA GLN A 204 -7.00 2.35 -7.22
C GLN A 204 -5.77 1.46 -7.03
N LYS A 205 -5.80 0.20 -7.50
CA LYS A 205 -4.65 -0.71 -7.44
C LYS A 205 -3.45 -0.14 -8.20
N VAL A 206 -3.65 0.23 -9.48
CA VAL A 206 -2.58 0.81 -10.33
C VAL A 206 -2.05 2.12 -9.73
N ALA A 207 -2.94 2.97 -9.22
CA ALA A 207 -2.54 4.22 -8.56
C ALA A 207 -1.71 3.98 -7.29
N SER A 208 -2.04 2.96 -6.50
CA SER A 208 -1.29 2.58 -5.30
C SER A 208 0.08 1.98 -5.65
N GLU A 209 0.18 1.18 -6.72
CA GLU A 209 1.45 0.64 -7.22
C GLU A 209 2.39 1.76 -7.68
N LEU A 210 1.88 2.69 -8.49
CA LEU A 210 2.67 3.85 -8.92
C LEU A 210 3.08 4.74 -7.73
N ASN A 211 2.17 5.01 -6.78
CA ASN A 211 2.51 5.79 -5.59
C ASN A 211 3.62 5.14 -4.75
N ALA A 212 3.60 3.81 -4.62
CA ALA A 212 4.66 3.08 -3.92
C ALA A 212 6.02 3.17 -4.63
N ALA A 213 6.01 3.15 -5.96
CA ALA A 213 7.20 3.30 -6.79
C ALA A 213 7.75 4.74 -6.72
N LEU A 214 6.89 5.76 -6.77
CA LEU A 214 7.25 7.17 -6.58
C LEU A 214 7.92 7.38 -5.21
N LEU A 215 7.29 6.91 -4.13
CA LEU A 215 7.86 6.97 -2.78
C LEU A 215 9.23 6.27 -2.68
N LYS A 216 9.44 5.18 -3.43
CA LYS A 216 10.73 4.47 -3.48
C LYS A 216 11.80 5.28 -4.22
N ALA A 217 11.44 5.92 -5.34
CA ALA A 217 12.35 6.77 -6.11
C ALA A 217 12.77 8.04 -5.34
N GLU A 218 11.87 8.57 -4.51
CA GLU A 218 12.12 9.72 -3.62
C GLU A 218 13.04 9.37 -2.43
N ASN A 219 13.58 8.14 -2.36
CA ASN A 219 14.33 7.61 -1.22
C ASN A 219 13.57 7.73 0.11
N ALA A 220 12.23 7.80 0.07
CA ALA A 220 11.46 7.78 1.29
C ALA A 220 11.67 6.41 1.95
N GLU A 221 12.05 6.39 3.23
CA GLU A 221 12.07 5.18 4.07
C GLU A 221 10.68 4.47 4.16
N TYR A 222 9.67 4.98 3.45
CA TYR A 222 8.25 4.73 3.59
C TYR A 222 7.58 4.43 2.23
N SER A 223 8.01 3.37 1.53
CA SER A 223 7.37 2.93 0.26
C SER A 223 5.96 2.33 0.45
N GLN A 224 5.59 1.97 1.69
CA GLN A 224 4.24 1.47 2.04
C GLN A 224 3.75 2.10 3.35
N PRO A 225 2.44 2.38 3.50
CA PRO A 225 1.89 2.88 4.74
C PRO A 225 2.01 1.83 5.84
N LYS A 226 2.69 2.16 6.94
CA LYS A 226 2.91 1.22 8.06
C LYS A 226 1.57 0.75 8.66
N LEU A 227 0.57 1.63 8.72
CA LEU A 227 -0.77 1.31 9.19
C LEU A 227 -1.45 0.23 8.33
N ALA A 228 -1.33 0.33 7.00
CA ALA A 228 -1.89 -0.67 6.09
C ALA A 228 -1.21 -2.04 6.27
N GLY A 229 0.11 -2.05 6.47
CA GLY A 229 0.86 -3.27 6.79
C GLY A 229 0.40 -3.91 8.11
N LEU A 230 0.22 -3.12 9.16
CA LEU A 230 -0.29 -3.61 10.45
C LEU A 230 -1.72 -4.17 10.33
N LEU A 231 -2.58 -3.53 9.54
CA LEU A 231 -3.94 -4.01 9.30
C LEU A 231 -3.94 -5.35 8.53
N LYS A 232 -3.07 -5.51 7.53
CA LYS A 232 -2.88 -6.78 6.81
C LYS A 232 -2.38 -7.88 7.74
N LEU A 233 -1.40 -7.57 8.60
CA LEU A 233 -0.88 -8.51 9.60
C LEU A 233 -1.97 -8.92 10.61
N LEU A 234 -2.80 -7.97 11.04
CA LEU A 234 -3.93 -8.23 11.92
C LEU A 234 -4.95 -9.15 11.25
N LEU A 235 -5.35 -8.87 10.01
CA LEU A 235 -6.29 -9.72 9.29
C LEU A 235 -5.72 -11.13 9.06
N TRP A 236 -4.42 -11.23 8.76
CA TRP A 236 -3.72 -12.50 8.61
C TRP A 236 -3.72 -13.31 9.92
N SER A 237 -3.36 -12.69 11.05
CA SER A 237 -3.31 -13.38 12.34
C SER A 237 -4.70 -13.85 12.77
N GLN A 238 -5.73 -13.06 12.51
CA GLN A 238 -7.13 -13.44 12.71
C GLN A 238 -7.51 -14.69 11.89
N LYS A 239 -7.22 -14.70 10.59
CA LYS A 239 -7.45 -15.88 9.73
C LYS A 239 -6.72 -17.12 10.27
N GLU A 240 -5.49 -16.94 10.76
CA GLU A 240 -4.68 -18.04 11.28
C GLU A 240 -5.20 -18.57 12.63
N LEU A 241 -5.71 -17.70 13.50
CA LEU A 241 -6.37 -18.10 14.76
C LEU A 241 -7.67 -18.88 14.51
N VAL A 242 -8.46 -18.47 13.52
CA VAL A 242 -9.66 -19.22 13.10
C VAL A 242 -9.29 -20.63 12.65
N LYS A 243 -8.25 -20.79 11.82
CA LYS A 243 -7.80 -22.13 11.38
C LYS A 243 -7.37 -23.00 12.56
N LYS A 244 -6.77 -22.41 13.59
CA LYS A 244 -6.30 -23.12 14.79
C LYS A 244 -7.41 -23.34 15.83
N GLY A 245 -8.64 -22.94 15.55
CA GLY A 245 -9.78 -23.12 16.45
C GLY A 245 -9.68 -22.32 17.75
N VAL A 246 -8.86 -21.26 17.78
CA VAL A 246 -8.71 -20.40 18.96
C VAL A 246 -9.83 -19.37 18.95
N GLU A 247 -10.56 -19.26 20.05
CA GLU A 247 -11.58 -18.23 20.23
C GLU A 247 -10.92 -16.89 20.55
N TYR A 248 -11.25 -15.84 19.78
CA TYR A 248 -10.71 -14.50 19.97
C TYR A 248 -11.73 -13.44 19.56
N LYS A 249 -11.64 -12.24 20.15
CA LYS A 249 -12.48 -11.09 19.77
C LYS A 249 -12.00 -10.52 18.43
N ARG A 250 -12.83 -10.56 17.39
CA ARG A 250 -12.50 -9.97 16.09
C ARG A 250 -12.58 -8.45 16.15
N VAL A 251 -11.65 -7.80 15.46
CA VAL A 251 -11.53 -6.34 15.40
C VAL A 251 -12.59 -5.70 14.48
N LEU A 252 -13.31 -6.46 13.65
CA LEU A 252 -14.41 -5.93 12.81
C LEU A 252 -15.80 -6.12 13.43
N ASP A 253 -15.89 -6.74 14.62
CA ASP A 253 -17.14 -6.84 15.39
C ASP A 253 -17.30 -5.58 16.30
N PHE A 254 -16.96 -4.40 15.80
CA PHE A 254 -17.33 -3.13 16.46
C PHE A 254 -18.79 -2.86 16.13
N ASP A 255 -19.68 -3.20 17.04
CA ASP A 255 -21.02 -2.64 17.06
C ASP A 255 -20.91 -1.17 17.46
N PRO A 256 -21.27 -0.20 16.60
CA PRO A 256 -21.24 1.22 16.96
C PRO A 256 -22.21 1.58 18.10
N SER A 257 -23.11 0.66 18.48
CA SER A 257 -24.02 0.81 19.62
C SER A 257 -23.48 0.25 20.94
N ASP A 258 -22.35 -0.48 20.92
CA ASP A 258 -21.63 -0.87 22.13
C ASP A 258 -20.81 0.36 22.57
N PRO A 259 -21.08 0.96 23.74
CA PRO A 259 -20.35 2.14 24.17
C PRO A 259 -18.88 1.76 24.29
N MET A 260 -18.06 2.29 23.38
CA MET A 260 -16.62 2.40 23.56
C MET A 260 -16.38 2.84 25.00
N ASP A 261 -15.75 1.99 25.82
CA ASP A 261 -15.51 2.29 27.22
C ASP A 261 -14.60 3.52 27.31
N ILE A 262 -15.25 4.69 27.42
CA ILE A 262 -14.64 6.02 27.44
C ILE A 262 -13.70 6.15 28.67
N SER A 263 -13.79 5.23 29.63
CA SER A 263 -12.86 5.13 30.75
C SER A 263 -11.44 4.75 30.34
N LEU A 264 -11.24 4.18 29.13
CA LEU A 264 -9.93 3.81 28.59
C LEU A 264 -9.31 4.89 27.68
N MET A 265 -10.04 5.97 27.38
CA MET A 265 -9.44 7.12 26.70
C MET A 265 -8.57 7.90 27.71
N PRO A 266 -7.30 8.22 27.37
CA PRO A 266 -6.52 9.12 28.20
C PRO A 266 -7.25 10.45 28.24
N LYS A 267 -7.77 10.81 29.43
CA LYS A 267 -8.41 12.11 29.68
C LYS A 267 -7.51 13.18 29.09
N THR A 268 -8.00 13.87 28.07
CA THR A 268 -7.33 15.03 27.50
C THR A 268 -7.05 15.97 28.66
N ARG A 269 -5.76 16.23 28.93
CA ARG A 269 -5.38 17.32 29.81
C ARG A 269 -6.05 18.56 29.24
N ASN A 270 -6.83 19.23 30.09
CA ASN A 270 -7.45 20.52 29.81
C ASN A 270 -6.35 21.50 29.38
N SER A 271 -6.12 21.63 28.07
CA SER A 271 -5.33 22.71 27.50
C SER A 271 -6.27 23.91 27.45
N GLN A 272 -6.30 24.70 28.52
CA GLN A 272 -6.82 26.06 28.41
C GLN A 272 -6.06 26.77 27.28
N PRO A 273 -6.74 27.47 26.37
CA PRO A 273 -6.04 28.30 25.38
C PRO A 273 -5.20 29.32 26.14
N GLN A 274 -3.87 29.27 25.96
CA GLN A 274 -3.02 30.32 26.50
C GLN A 274 -3.33 31.63 25.75
N PRO A 275 -3.53 32.75 26.46
CA PRO A 275 -3.71 34.03 25.80
C PRO A 275 -2.44 34.39 25.01
N PRO A 276 -2.57 35.13 23.89
CA PRO A 276 -1.42 35.53 23.08
C PRO A 276 -0.43 36.34 23.94
N PRO A 277 0.89 36.22 23.67
CA PRO A 277 1.89 36.98 24.39
C PRO A 277 1.65 38.49 24.20
N PRO A 278 1.90 39.32 25.24
CA PRO A 278 1.71 40.76 25.13
C PRO A 278 2.66 41.35 24.09
N PRO A 279 2.26 42.43 23.41
CA PRO A 279 3.11 43.10 22.43
C PRO A 279 4.40 43.57 23.09
N GLN A 280 5.53 43.21 22.47
CA GLN A 280 6.85 43.69 22.88
C GLN A 280 6.87 45.21 22.80
N GLN A 281 7.08 45.88 23.94
CA GLN A 281 7.34 47.32 23.96
C GLN A 281 8.65 47.57 23.19
N LEU A 282 8.56 48.35 22.11
CA LEU A 282 9.72 48.98 21.49
C LEU A 282 10.33 49.93 22.52
N ASP A 283 11.42 49.49 23.14
CA ASP A 283 12.29 50.37 23.93
C ASP A 283 12.88 51.43 22.99
N TYR A 284 12.23 52.60 22.97
CA TYR A 284 12.82 53.84 22.51
C TYR A 284 13.97 54.21 23.46
N LEU A 285 15.17 53.73 23.16
CA LEU A 285 16.39 54.33 23.71
C LEU A 285 16.70 55.61 22.92
N GLY A 286 16.29 56.73 23.50
CA GLY A 286 16.70 58.06 23.07
C GLY A 286 18.16 58.37 23.46
N GLY A 287 18.92 58.81 22.45
CA GLY A 287 20.05 59.75 22.58
C GLY A 287 21.47 59.15 22.70
N PRO A 288 22.52 59.92 22.33
CA PRO A 288 22.53 61.38 22.27
C PRO A 288 22.95 62.03 20.94
N LEU A 289 22.50 63.28 20.84
CA LEU A 289 23.04 64.43 20.09
C LEU A 289 24.57 64.40 19.92
N ILE A 290 25.04 64.59 18.68
CA ILE A 290 26.37 65.16 18.41
C ILE A 290 26.14 66.32 17.43
N ASP A 291 26.23 67.54 17.98
CA ASP A 291 26.52 68.77 17.25
C ASP A 291 28.02 68.80 16.92
N GLN A 292 28.37 68.87 15.64
CA GLN A 292 29.33 69.80 15.00
C GLN A 292 29.57 69.42 13.54
#